data_AF-A0A817LJ84-F1
#
_entry.id   AF-A0A817LJ84-F1
#
_cell.length_a   1.000
_cell.length_b   1.000
_cell.length_c   1.000
_cell.angle_alpha   90.00
_cell.angle_beta   90.00
_cell.angle_gamma   90.00
#
_symmetry.space_group_name_H-M   'P 1'
#
loop_
_entity.id
_entity.type
_entity.pdbx_description
1 polymer ?
#
loop_
_entity_poly.entity_id
_entity_poly.type
_entity_poly.pdbx_seq_one_letter_code
_entity_poly.pdbx_strand_id
1 'polypeptide(L)'
;MLLDTEGLLGKERGNKEYDRRLILFCLAVSHLVIVNVTGDAHDPLVDMLILCADSRQKLGVTTVHRPPVHIVLNQRTNLDVNTNNAFIDTIMLELKKKKLDQQIEFNHTTVHALPLAFSQEYFSVGETEPTLLHTNPLFIEKVQCLCRQLVSTAATSLQQAGAQLSDPVLWLKFAATVLDVLRKFPDMTYFKDIYESKQFDSMHEWIREELNATFTKELRIQLNNQPAETTMEETKTIFSRKFAASEKTLSEKLQKELLNKGVANAVRERSETFLKGQISSIFHAWTESALMNNERQRLNKLVKEDTDEFHKRIQATIEAIRKKEWDKLKTLVPKIDDQFLNAIKQNIINTSRLSADHAGSIFDKIWDEAYPLTAAGFDHKKQANLSLGFVYKNYHMYEKSHLPDMWDLIPLLCCIPQSVEAQNDNDMQIFEKIQNECILRMSDHSPIEEIPFKYDNTAVYTRRTIEELKYVDADTLLMACNTYHQNRMTEIWSREFHLHLRQFILNKISAKSSHCAQSGIGKELLPVRKSLDELLKTIKKKVILEEAGARPQKVDTELVKHIVGIIFNHCKEINNELDVFKLTVSRQYLAMMHKYTVLILTKFYYDEQRRSYDDTLSKVREKKPGWRAYFIAMIIQD
;
A
#
# COMPACT_ATOMS: atom_id res chain seq x y z
N MET A 1 -34.20 25.28 -7.22
CA MET A 1 -32.85 25.42 -6.65
C MET A 1 -31.86 24.81 -7.64
N LEU A 2 -30.69 25.42 -7.83
CA LEU A 2 -29.65 24.95 -8.74
C LEU A 2 -28.39 24.66 -7.92
N LEU A 3 -27.75 23.52 -8.18
CA LEU A 3 -26.46 23.15 -7.59
C LEU A 3 -25.41 23.25 -8.69
N ASP A 4 -24.49 24.18 -8.53
CA ASP A 4 -23.33 24.30 -9.41
C ASP A 4 -22.15 23.55 -8.79
N THR A 5 -21.49 22.71 -9.60
CA THR A 5 -20.41 21.83 -9.16
C THR A 5 -19.19 22.01 -10.06
N GLU A 6 -18.13 22.59 -9.51
CA GLU A 6 -16.85 22.76 -10.21
C GLU A 6 -15.92 21.55 -10.05
N GLY A 7 -15.14 21.25 -11.09
CA GLY A 7 -13.86 20.56 -10.94
C GLY A 7 -13.82 19.04 -11.13
N LEU A 8 -14.86 18.42 -11.71
CA LEU A 8 -14.82 17.00 -12.07
C LEU A 8 -13.67 16.71 -13.05
N LEU A 9 -12.86 15.69 -12.75
CA LEU A 9 -11.70 15.29 -13.56
C LEU A 9 -10.65 16.41 -13.77
N GLY A 10 -10.69 17.46 -12.96
CA GLY A 10 -9.75 18.57 -13.03
C GLY A 10 -8.33 18.14 -12.63
N LYS A 11 -7.34 18.40 -13.50
CA LYS A 11 -5.92 18.13 -13.23
C LYS A 11 -5.42 18.80 -11.95
N GLU A 12 -6.00 19.95 -11.59
CA GLU A 12 -5.57 20.77 -10.46
C GLU A 12 -5.90 20.16 -9.08
N ARG A 13 -6.92 19.28 -8.99
CA ARG A 13 -7.30 18.67 -7.71
C ARG A 13 -6.84 17.23 -7.55
N GLY A 14 -6.61 16.50 -8.64
CA GLY A 14 -6.04 15.13 -8.64
C GLY A 14 -6.81 14.06 -7.85
N ASN A 15 -7.89 14.42 -7.16
CA ASN A 15 -8.59 13.58 -6.20
C ASN A 15 -9.85 12.98 -6.83
N LYS A 16 -9.68 11.81 -7.47
CA LYS A 16 -10.78 11.04 -8.08
C LYS A 16 -11.89 10.68 -7.09
N GLU A 17 -11.59 10.58 -5.79
CA GLU A 17 -12.60 10.25 -4.78
C GLU A 17 -13.53 11.42 -4.47
N TYR A 18 -13.00 12.64 -4.49
CA TYR A 18 -13.84 13.83 -4.39
C TYR A 18 -14.86 13.86 -5.52
N ASP A 19 -14.41 13.65 -6.76
CA ASP A 19 -15.26 13.65 -7.95
C ASP A 19 -16.36 12.58 -7.87
N ARG A 20 -15.99 11.35 -7.50
CA ARG A 20 -16.94 10.25 -7.34
C ARG A 20 -17.98 10.55 -6.27
N ARG A 21 -17.58 11.10 -5.12
CA ARG A 21 -18.52 11.46 -4.04
C ARG A 21 -19.47 12.58 -4.48
N LEU A 22 -18.96 13.56 -5.22
CA LEU A 22 -19.76 14.66 -5.72
C LEU A 22 -20.81 14.18 -6.73
N ILE A 23 -20.41 13.34 -7.69
CA ILE A 23 -21.35 12.75 -8.65
C ILE A 23 -22.38 11.87 -7.93
N LEU A 24 -21.94 11.00 -7.03
CA LEU A 24 -22.84 10.13 -6.25
C LEU A 24 -23.83 10.94 -5.42
N PHE A 25 -23.37 12.03 -4.79
CA PHE A 25 -24.24 12.97 -4.09
C PHE A 25 -25.28 13.57 -5.03
N CYS A 26 -24.87 14.14 -6.16
CA CYS A 26 -25.77 14.74 -7.15
C CYS A 26 -26.80 13.73 -7.69
N LEU A 27 -26.38 12.50 -8.00
CA LEU A 27 -27.29 11.44 -8.44
C LEU A 27 -28.27 11.01 -7.34
N ALA A 28 -27.90 11.16 -6.06
CA ALA A 28 -28.76 10.78 -4.95
C ALA A 28 -29.80 11.87 -4.63
N VAL A 29 -29.45 13.15 -4.80
CA VAL A 29 -30.27 14.27 -4.31
C VAL A 29 -30.96 15.13 -5.37
N SER A 30 -30.59 15.01 -6.64
CA SER A 30 -31.10 15.88 -7.70
C SER A 30 -32.21 15.23 -8.52
N HIS A 31 -33.26 16.00 -8.83
CA HIS A 31 -34.32 15.63 -9.78
C HIS A 31 -33.86 15.61 -11.24
N LEU A 32 -32.75 16.28 -11.52
CA LEU A 32 -32.14 16.31 -12.84
C LEU A 32 -30.66 16.59 -12.65
N VAL A 33 -29.81 15.85 -13.37
CA VAL A 33 -28.36 16.03 -13.35
C VAL A 33 -27.88 16.42 -14.74
N ILE A 34 -27.09 17.49 -14.83
CA ILE A 34 -26.47 17.94 -16.07
C ILE A 34 -24.97 17.70 -15.96
N VAL A 35 -24.44 16.93 -16.89
CA VAL A 35 -23.01 16.66 -17.04
C VAL A 35 -22.51 17.46 -18.22
N ASN A 36 -21.87 18.58 -17.96
CA ASN A 36 -21.32 19.47 -18.98
C ASN A 36 -19.88 19.05 -19.31
N VAL A 37 -19.61 18.73 -20.58
CA VAL A 37 -18.32 18.23 -21.06
C VAL A 37 -17.87 19.10 -22.24
N THR A 38 -16.61 19.52 -22.24
CA THR A 38 -16.04 20.21 -23.41
C THR A 38 -15.60 19.18 -24.45
N GLY A 39 -16.08 19.33 -25.68
CA GLY A 39 -15.78 18.45 -26.80
C GLY A 39 -16.52 17.10 -26.69
N ASP A 40 -15.76 16.02 -26.71
CA ASP A 40 -16.27 14.65 -26.74
C ASP A 40 -16.33 14.08 -25.33
N ALA A 41 -17.32 13.25 -25.05
CA ALA A 41 -17.34 12.49 -23.81
C ALA A 41 -16.20 11.46 -23.81
N HIS A 42 -15.47 11.41 -22.71
CA HIS A 42 -14.34 10.49 -22.53
C HIS A 42 -14.73 9.30 -21.66
N ASP A 43 -14.13 8.13 -21.92
CA ASP A 43 -14.37 6.88 -21.17
C ASP A 43 -14.31 7.06 -19.62
N PRO A 44 -13.37 7.84 -19.04
CA PRO A 44 -13.32 8.00 -17.59
C PRO A 44 -14.57 8.61 -16.97
N LEU A 45 -15.28 9.48 -17.69
CA LEU A 45 -16.52 10.07 -17.22
C LEU A 45 -17.66 9.05 -17.23
N VAL A 46 -17.73 8.25 -18.30
CA VAL A 46 -18.71 7.17 -18.44
C VAL A 46 -18.51 6.13 -17.34
N ASP A 47 -17.27 5.70 -17.10
CA ASP A 47 -16.92 4.79 -16.02
C ASP A 47 -17.31 5.34 -14.66
N MET A 48 -17.09 6.63 -14.43
CA MET A 48 -17.46 7.30 -13.18
C MET A 48 -18.98 7.36 -12.99
N LEU A 49 -19.74 7.67 -14.04
CA LEU A 49 -21.21 7.67 -13.99
C LEU A 49 -21.77 6.28 -13.71
N ILE A 50 -21.26 5.24 -14.39
CA ILE A 50 -21.63 3.85 -14.16
C ILE A 50 -21.33 3.43 -12.72
N LEU A 51 -20.12 3.76 -12.22
CA LEU A 51 -19.71 3.46 -10.85
C LEU A 51 -20.62 4.14 -9.83
N CYS A 52 -20.95 5.42 -10.03
CA CYS A 52 -21.80 6.16 -9.11
C CYS A 52 -23.25 5.68 -9.16
N ALA A 53 -23.77 5.33 -10.34
CA ALA A 53 -25.10 4.73 -10.48
C ALA A 53 -25.20 3.39 -9.73
N ASP A 54 -24.18 2.54 -9.81
CA ASP A 54 -24.11 1.30 -9.01
C ASP A 54 -24.00 1.58 -7.51
N SER A 55 -23.11 2.49 -7.12
CA SER A 55 -22.88 2.85 -5.71
C SER A 55 -24.13 3.45 -5.06
N ARG A 56 -24.98 4.11 -5.85
CA ARG A 56 -26.21 4.73 -5.36
C ARG A 56 -27.18 3.72 -4.75
N GLN A 57 -27.29 2.53 -5.33
CA GLN A 57 -28.15 1.46 -4.78
C GLN A 57 -27.74 1.07 -3.34
N LYS A 58 -26.47 1.28 -3.00
CA LYS A 58 -25.85 0.85 -1.73
C LYS A 58 -25.83 1.95 -0.66
N LEU A 59 -26.32 3.16 -0.95
CA LEU A 59 -26.33 4.27 0.01
C LEU A 59 -27.16 3.97 1.27
N GLY A 60 -28.11 3.03 1.21
CA GLY A 60 -28.92 2.62 2.36
C GLY A 60 -29.83 3.73 2.92
N VAL A 61 -29.94 4.85 2.21
CA VAL A 61 -30.85 5.96 2.50
C VAL A 61 -31.80 6.14 1.34
N THR A 62 -32.92 6.80 1.60
CA THR A 62 -33.82 7.27 0.53
C THR A 62 -33.01 8.06 -0.49
N THR A 63 -33.31 7.93 -1.78
CA THR A 63 -32.71 8.73 -2.86
C THR A 63 -33.79 9.18 -3.82
N VAL A 64 -33.54 10.22 -4.62
CA VAL A 64 -34.45 10.64 -5.69
C VAL A 64 -34.61 9.51 -6.69
N HIS A 65 -35.82 8.99 -6.89
CA HIS A 65 -36.03 7.84 -7.76
C HIS A 65 -35.62 8.16 -9.21
N ARG A 66 -34.71 7.35 -9.76
CA ARG A 66 -34.30 7.34 -11.17
C ARG A 66 -34.15 8.75 -11.82
N PRO A 67 -33.18 9.56 -11.39
CA PRO A 67 -33.01 10.90 -11.92
C PRO A 67 -32.52 10.85 -13.38
N PRO A 68 -33.08 11.70 -14.26
CA PRO A 68 -32.59 11.90 -15.61
C PRO A 68 -31.20 12.56 -15.61
N VAL A 69 -30.29 11.95 -16.36
CA VAL A 69 -28.91 12.42 -16.52
C VAL A 69 -28.72 12.94 -17.94
N HIS A 70 -28.59 14.26 -18.06
CA HIS A 70 -28.33 14.94 -19.33
C HIS A 70 -26.83 15.16 -19.54
N ILE A 71 -26.26 14.70 -20.65
CA ILE A 71 -24.88 15.00 -21.05
C ILE A 71 -24.90 16.12 -22.08
N VAL A 72 -24.22 17.22 -21.79
CA VAL A 72 -24.07 18.36 -22.69
C VAL A 72 -22.63 18.40 -23.20
N LEU A 73 -22.46 18.05 -24.46
CA LEU A 73 -21.21 18.11 -25.22
C LEU A 73 -21.05 19.53 -25.78
N ASN A 74 -20.37 20.38 -25.02
CA ASN A 74 -20.17 21.79 -25.34
C ASN A 74 -18.99 21.99 -26.29
N GLN A 75 -19.03 23.02 -27.13
CA GLN A 75 -17.96 23.39 -28.06
C GLN A 75 -17.62 22.29 -29.09
N ARG A 76 -18.58 21.46 -29.51
CA ARG A 76 -18.34 20.48 -30.59
C ARG A 76 -18.26 21.16 -31.96
N THR A 77 -17.24 20.77 -32.72
CA THR A 77 -17.10 21.13 -34.14
C THR A 77 -17.98 20.25 -35.03
N ASN A 78 -18.15 18.98 -34.66
CA ASN A 78 -19.03 18.04 -35.37
C ASN A 78 -20.37 17.89 -34.63
N LEU A 79 -21.45 18.36 -35.24
CA LEU A 79 -22.81 18.29 -34.71
C LEU A 79 -23.61 17.10 -35.25
N ASP A 80 -22.97 16.15 -35.95
CA ASP A 80 -23.62 14.97 -36.50
C ASP A 80 -24.28 14.11 -35.40
N VAL A 81 -25.58 13.89 -35.57
CA VAL A 81 -26.43 13.15 -34.63
C VAL A 81 -26.08 11.66 -34.64
N ASN A 82 -25.65 11.11 -35.78
CA ASN A 82 -25.37 9.68 -35.91
C ASN A 82 -24.15 9.25 -35.09
N THR A 83 -23.08 10.06 -35.14
CA THR A 83 -21.88 9.84 -34.34
C THR A 83 -22.19 9.87 -32.83
N ASN A 84 -23.09 10.77 -32.40
CA ASN A 84 -23.52 10.83 -31.00
C ASN A 84 -24.35 9.60 -30.60
N ASN A 85 -25.22 9.11 -31.49
CA ASN A 85 -26.08 7.96 -31.21
C ASN A 85 -25.29 6.68 -30.94
N ALA A 86 -24.24 6.38 -31.71
CA ALA A 86 -23.42 5.19 -31.48
C ALA A 86 -22.72 5.20 -30.09
N PHE A 87 -22.29 6.39 -29.65
CA PHE A 87 -21.73 6.57 -28.31
C PHE A 87 -22.79 6.36 -27.22
N ILE A 88 -23.99 6.92 -27.41
CA ILE A 88 -25.14 6.75 -26.50
C ILE A 88 -25.53 5.28 -26.38
N ASP A 89 -25.59 4.56 -27.50
CA ASP A 89 -25.92 3.13 -27.54
C ASP A 89 -24.94 2.31 -26.70
N THR A 90 -23.67 2.67 -26.74
CA THR A 90 -22.61 2.02 -25.96
C THR A 90 -22.84 2.22 -24.45
N ILE A 91 -23.15 3.44 -24.02
CA ILE A 91 -23.47 3.72 -22.61
C ILE A 91 -24.75 2.99 -22.19
N MET A 92 -25.81 3.07 -22.99
CA MET A 92 -27.08 2.42 -22.71
C MET A 92 -26.94 0.90 -22.60
N LEU A 93 -26.11 0.29 -23.46
CA LEU A 93 -25.81 -1.14 -23.40
C LEU A 93 -25.11 -1.52 -22.09
N GLU A 94 -24.10 -0.75 -21.67
CA GLU A 94 -23.38 -1.00 -20.42
C GLU A 94 -24.27 -0.78 -19.18
N LEU A 95 -25.12 0.25 -19.17
CA LEU A 95 -26.10 0.47 -18.10
C LEU A 95 -27.10 -0.68 -18.00
N LYS A 96 -27.66 -1.15 -19.13
CA LYS A 96 -28.57 -2.30 -19.16
C LYS A 96 -27.90 -3.60 -18.71
N LYS A 97 -26.69 -3.86 -19.20
CA LYS A 97 -25.89 -5.05 -18.83
C LYS A 97 -25.65 -5.14 -17.33
N LYS A 98 -25.49 -3.99 -16.66
CA LYS A 98 -25.30 -3.88 -15.21
C LYS A 98 -26.60 -3.67 -14.43
N LYS A 99 -27.77 -3.65 -15.10
CA LYS A 99 -29.09 -3.36 -14.51
C LYS A 99 -29.16 -1.99 -13.80
N LEU A 100 -28.41 -1.03 -14.30
CA LEU A 100 -28.32 0.34 -13.76
C LEU A 100 -29.31 1.31 -14.44
N ASP A 101 -30.00 0.86 -15.50
CA ASP A 101 -31.06 1.59 -16.20
C ASP A 101 -32.29 1.85 -15.33
N GLN A 102 -32.42 1.15 -14.21
CA GLN A 102 -33.39 1.40 -13.15
C GLN A 102 -32.92 2.45 -12.13
N GLN A 103 -31.60 2.68 -12.05
CA GLN A 103 -31.01 3.62 -11.11
C GLN A 103 -30.98 5.04 -11.68
N ILE A 104 -30.70 5.20 -12.97
CA ILE A 104 -30.69 6.51 -13.65
C ILE A 104 -31.48 6.45 -14.95
N GLU A 105 -32.06 7.57 -15.36
CA GLU A 105 -32.69 7.69 -16.67
C GLU A 105 -31.69 8.28 -17.67
N PHE A 106 -31.37 7.49 -18.71
CA PHE A 106 -30.42 7.86 -19.75
C PHE A 106 -30.87 7.29 -21.09
N ASN A 107 -31.01 8.14 -22.11
CA ASN A 107 -31.50 7.75 -23.44
C ASN A 107 -31.03 8.75 -24.52
N HIS A 108 -31.39 8.54 -25.78
CA HIS A 108 -30.96 9.41 -26.88
C HIS A 108 -31.39 10.88 -26.75
N THR A 109 -32.45 11.19 -25.99
CA THR A 109 -32.90 12.57 -25.76
C THR A 109 -32.15 13.26 -24.62
N THR A 110 -31.31 12.52 -23.88
CA THR A 110 -30.53 13.07 -22.76
C THR A 110 -29.12 13.50 -23.17
N VAL A 111 -28.72 13.35 -24.44
CA VAL A 111 -27.40 13.82 -24.91
C VAL A 111 -27.54 14.95 -25.91
N HIS A 112 -26.80 16.04 -25.65
CA HIS A 112 -26.98 17.32 -26.32
C HIS A 112 -25.63 17.83 -26.83
N ALA A 113 -25.51 18.07 -28.13
CA ALA A 113 -24.31 18.66 -28.72
C ALA A 113 -24.51 20.15 -29.03
N LEU A 114 -23.72 21.00 -28.37
CA LEU A 114 -23.71 22.45 -28.55
C LEU A 114 -22.47 22.89 -29.35
N PRO A 115 -22.60 23.77 -30.35
CA PRO A 115 -21.47 24.36 -31.05
C PRO A 115 -20.69 25.32 -30.15
N LEU A 116 -19.60 25.88 -30.68
CA LEU A 116 -18.92 27.01 -30.06
C LEU A 116 -19.89 28.18 -29.83
N ALA A 117 -19.92 28.68 -28.60
CA ALA A 117 -20.78 29.79 -28.20
C ALA A 117 -20.38 31.11 -28.88
N PHE A 118 -19.09 31.30 -29.12
CA PHE A 118 -18.53 32.51 -29.70
C PHE A 118 -17.69 32.18 -30.93
N SER A 119 -17.82 32.99 -31.98
CA SER A 119 -16.89 33.04 -33.11
C SER A 119 -16.05 34.31 -32.99
N GLN A 120 -14.75 34.19 -33.23
CA GLN A 120 -13.83 35.31 -33.29
C GLN A 120 -13.73 35.82 -34.72
N GLU A 121 -13.92 37.12 -34.89
CA GLU A 121 -13.63 37.83 -36.14
C GLU A 121 -12.41 38.73 -35.92
N TYR A 122 -11.40 38.56 -36.77
CA TYR A 122 -10.15 39.31 -36.72
C TYR A 122 -10.23 40.46 -37.72
N PHE A 123 -9.97 41.69 -37.26
CA PHE A 123 -9.85 42.84 -38.15
C PHE A 123 -8.39 43.11 -38.46
N SER A 124 -8.04 43.14 -39.74
CA SER A 124 -6.72 43.56 -40.21
C SER A 124 -6.60 45.08 -40.16
N VAL A 125 -6.38 45.67 -38.99
CA VAL A 125 -6.14 47.11 -38.82
C VAL A 125 -4.86 47.32 -37.98
N GLY A 126 -3.69 47.27 -38.63
CA GLY A 126 -2.39 47.58 -38.03
C GLY A 126 -1.72 46.44 -37.23
N GLU A 127 -0.69 46.77 -36.45
CA GLU A 127 0.14 45.80 -35.68
C GLU A 127 -0.56 45.18 -34.46
N THR A 128 -1.74 45.67 -34.10
CA THR A 128 -2.60 45.08 -33.07
C THR A 128 -3.91 44.67 -33.71
N GLU A 129 -4.20 43.37 -33.75
CA GLU A 129 -5.48 42.84 -34.28
C GLU A 129 -6.56 42.87 -33.18
N PRO A 130 -7.47 43.86 -33.15
CA PRO A 130 -8.63 43.79 -32.26
C PRO A 130 -9.50 42.60 -32.67
N THR A 131 -9.90 41.77 -31.70
CA THR A 131 -10.79 40.62 -31.92
C THR A 131 -12.21 40.99 -31.49
N LEU A 132 -13.18 40.81 -32.39
CA LEU A 132 -14.61 40.92 -32.05
C LEU A 132 -15.18 39.52 -31.81
N LEU A 133 -15.92 39.38 -30.72
CA LEU A 133 -16.60 38.14 -30.36
C LEU A 133 -18.07 38.23 -30.77
N HIS A 134 -18.46 37.42 -31.74
CA HIS A 134 -19.87 37.24 -32.10
C HIS A 134 -20.44 36.01 -31.41
N THR A 135 -21.63 36.14 -30.83
CA THR A 135 -22.34 34.96 -30.31
C THR A 135 -22.89 34.16 -31.50
N ASN A 136 -22.59 32.87 -31.55
CA ASN A 136 -23.02 31.99 -32.61
C ASN A 136 -24.56 31.81 -32.55
N PRO A 137 -25.33 32.21 -33.59
CA PRO A 137 -26.79 32.06 -33.58
C PRO A 137 -27.26 30.62 -33.37
N LEU A 138 -26.53 29.64 -33.93
CA LEU A 138 -26.84 28.22 -33.77
C LEU A 138 -26.65 27.75 -32.32
N PHE A 139 -25.69 28.33 -31.60
CA PHE A 139 -25.54 28.06 -30.17
C PHE A 139 -26.77 28.55 -29.40
N ILE A 140 -27.22 29.78 -29.66
CA ILE A 140 -28.40 30.37 -29.00
C ILE A 140 -29.64 29.49 -29.23
N GLU A 141 -29.91 29.11 -30.48
CA GLU A 141 -31.06 28.28 -30.84
C GLU A 141 -31.03 26.94 -30.09
N LYS A 142 -29.89 26.24 -30.12
CA LYS A 142 -29.74 24.94 -29.46
C LYS A 142 -29.84 25.05 -27.94
N VAL A 143 -29.26 26.08 -27.33
CA VAL A 143 -29.37 26.31 -25.88
C VAL A 143 -30.82 26.62 -25.49
N GLN A 144 -31.55 27.42 -26.25
CA GLN A 144 -32.97 27.68 -25.98
C GLN A 144 -33.83 26.41 -26.10
N CYS A 145 -33.52 25.53 -27.05
CA CYS A 145 -34.16 24.22 -27.15
C CYS A 145 -33.84 23.35 -25.93
N LEU A 146 -32.56 23.25 -25.57
CA LEU A 146 -32.08 22.49 -24.41
C LEU A 146 -32.71 23.00 -23.11
N CYS A 147 -32.75 24.31 -22.87
CA CYS A 147 -33.36 24.88 -21.67
C CYS A 147 -34.84 24.49 -21.54
N ARG A 148 -35.61 24.53 -22.63
CA ARG A 148 -37.02 24.10 -22.63
C ARG A 148 -37.16 22.62 -22.27
N GLN A 149 -36.29 21.77 -22.83
CA GLN A 149 -36.26 20.34 -22.52
C GLN A 149 -35.90 20.07 -21.05
N LEU A 150 -34.82 20.68 -20.54
CA LEU A 150 -34.37 20.51 -19.17
C LEU A 150 -35.44 20.94 -18.15
N VAL A 151 -36.12 22.06 -18.40
CA VAL A 151 -37.21 22.53 -17.53
C VAL A 151 -38.38 21.55 -17.54
N SER A 152 -38.78 21.05 -18.71
CA SER A 152 -39.84 20.05 -18.84
C SER A 152 -39.50 18.74 -18.12
N THR A 153 -38.28 18.24 -18.31
CA THR A 153 -37.79 17.03 -17.65
C THR A 153 -37.74 17.20 -16.13
N ALA A 154 -37.20 18.33 -15.64
CA ALA A 154 -37.15 18.62 -14.21
C ALA A 154 -38.55 18.73 -13.58
N ALA A 155 -39.51 19.35 -14.27
CA ALA A 155 -40.89 19.44 -13.81
C ALA A 155 -41.54 18.04 -13.70
N THR A 156 -41.31 17.18 -14.70
CA THR A 156 -41.82 15.81 -14.71
C THR A 156 -41.22 14.98 -13.56
N SER A 157 -39.91 15.06 -13.37
CA SER A 157 -39.23 14.36 -12.27
C SER A 157 -39.70 14.86 -10.90
N LEU A 158 -39.91 16.17 -10.74
CA LEU A 158 -40.43 16.76 -9.50
C LEU A 158 -41.86 16.29 -9.19
N GLN A 159 -42.72 16.13 -10.20
CA GLN A 159 -44.08 15.61 -10.01
C GLN A 159 -44.09 14.13 -9.59
N GLN A 160 -43.10 13.36 -10.05
CA GLN A 160 -42.91 11.97 -9.66
C GLN A 160 -42.23 11.85 -8.28
N ALA A 161 -41.47 12.86 -7.88
CA ALA A 161 -40.83 12.92 -6.57
C ALA A 161 -41.88 13.23 -5.50
N GLY A 162 -42.03 12.32 -4.53
CA GLY A 162 -42.98 12.49 -3.43
C GLY A 162 -42.75 13.79 -2.63
N ALA A 163 -43.71 14.13 -1.76
CA ALA A 163 -43.74 15.39 -1.00
C ALA A 163 -42.45 15.71 -0.20
N GLN A 164 -41.66 14.69 0.18
CA GLN A 164 -40.41 14.88 0.94
C GLN A 164 -39.28 15.53 0.13
N LEU A 165 -39.32 15.43 -1.20
CA LEU A 165 -38.25 15.92 -2.08
C LEU A 165 -38.61 17.24 -2.78
N SER A 166 -39.89 17.63 -2.75
CA SER A 166 -40.39 18.86 -3.36
C SER A 166 -40.38 20.07 -2.42
N ASP A 167 -40.39 19.86 -1.10
CA ASP A 167 -40.19 20.93 -0.12
C ASP A 167 -38.69 21.26 0.07
N PRO A 168 -38.25 22.51 -0.09
CA PRO A 168 -36.83 22.88 0.02
C PRO A 168 -36.19 22.58 1.39
N VAL A 169 -36.94 22.71 2.49
CA VAL A 169 -36.44 22.48 3.85
C VAL A 169 -36.27 20.99 4.10
N LEU A 170 -37.24 20.17 3.67
CA LEU A 170 -37.13 18.72 3.71
C LEU A 170 -36.03 18.21 2.79
N TRP A 171 -35.90 18.78 1.58
CA TRP A 171 -34.82 18.48 0.66
C TRP A 171 -33.45 18.77 1.29
N LEU A 172 -33.26 19.89 1.99
CA LEU A 172 -32.00 20.22 2.67
C LEU A 172 -31.66 19.20 3.76
N LYS A 173 -32.63 18.80 4.58
CA LYS A 173 -32.42 17.77 5.62
C LYS A 173 -32.06 16.42 5.01
N PHE A 174 -32.74 16.08 3.94
CA PHE A 174 -32.49 14.88 3.15
C PHE A 174 -31.08 14.89 2.53
N ALA A 175 -30.69 15.99 1.88
CA ALA A 175 -29.37 16.17 1.27
C ALA A 175 -28.26 16.12 2.33
N ALA A 176 -28.46 16.75 3.49
CA ALA A 176 -27.55 16.65 4.62
C ALA A 176 -27.35 15.20 5.09
N THR A 177 -28.44 14.42 5.15
CA THR A 177 -28.39 13.00 5.50
C THR A 177 -27.56 12.21 4.49
N VAL A 178 -27.80 12.40 3.18
CA VAL A 178 -27.02 11.74 2.12
C VAL A 178 -25.53 12.12 2.23
N LEU A 179 -25.23 13.40 2.44
CA LEU A 179 -23.87 13.88 2.60
C LEU A 179 -23.17 13.26 3.82
N ASP A 180 -23.87 13.13 4.94
CA ASP A 180 -23.34 12.49 6.15
C ASP A 180 -23.03 11.01 5.92
N VAL A 181 -23.86 10.28 5.17
CA VAL A 181 -23.57 8.89 4.80
C VAL A 181 -22.33 8.83 3.91
N LEU A 182 -22.21 9.71 2.91
CA LEU A 182 -21.03 9.79 2.05
C LEU A 182 -19.74 10.14 2.81
N ARG A 183 -19.84 10.95 3.86
CA ARG A 183 -18.72 11.28 4.75
C ARG A 183 -18.34 10.11 5.67
N LYS A 184 -19.33 9.40 6.20
CA LYS A 184 -19.13 8.24 7.09
C LYS A 184 -18.57 7.03 6.35
N PHE A 185 -18.93 6.86 5.09
CA PHE A 185 -18.43 5.79 4.24
C PHE A 185 -17.66 6.38 3.06
N PRO A 186 -16.43 6.89 3.32
CA PRO A 186 -15.57 7.47 2.29
C PRO A 186 -15.28 6.52 1.13
N ASP A 187 -15.44 5.21 1.38
CA ASP A 187 -15.18 4.11 0.46
C ASP A 187 -16.43 3.55 -0.22
N MET A 188 -17.59 4.20 -0.14
CA MET A 188 -18.80 3.72 -0.87
C MET A 188 -18.62 3.72 -2.40
N THR A 189 -17.67 4.51 -2.89
CA THR A 189 -17.18 4.52 -4.28
C THR A 189 -16.27 3.32 -4.60
N TYR A 190 -15.68 2.70 -3.57
CA TYR A 190 -14.96 1.43 -3.59
C TYR A 190 -15.85 0.24 -3.20
N PHE A 191 -17.17 0.41 -3.08
CA PHE A 191 -18.04 -0.71 -2.69
C PHE A 191 -17.93 -1.88 -3.66
N LYS A 192 -17.62 -1.64 -4.94
CA LYS A 192 -17.27 -2.71 -5.87
C LYS A 192 -16.07 -3.53 -5.36
N ASP A 193 -14.99 -2.88 -4.96
CA ASP A 193 -13.78 -3.55 -4.46
C ASP A 193 -14.01 -4.22 -3.10
N ILE A 194 -14.80 -3.59 -2.22
CA ILE A 194 -15.19 -4.19 -0.92
C ILE A 194 -16.12 -5.38 -1.10
N TYR A 195 -17.08 -5.28 -2.02
CA TYR A 195 -18.01 -6.36 -2.34
C TYR A 195 -17.29 -7.50 -3.06
N GLU A 196 -16.41 -7.20 -4.01
CA GLU A 196 -15.54 -8.18 -4.64
C GLU A 196 -14.60 -8.84 -3.63
N SER A 197 -14.10 -8.09 -2.65
CA SER A 197 -13.32 -8.67 -1.54
C SER A 197 -14.17 -9.62 -0.70
N LYS A 198 -15.38 -9.22 -0.29
CA LYS A 198 -16.29 -10.10 0.47
C LYS A 198 -16.73 -11.33 -0.32
N GLN A 199 -16.99 -11.18 -1.61
CA GLN A 199 -17.27 -12.29 -2.51
C GLN A 199 -16.06 -13.22 -2.60
N PHE A 200 -14.85 -12.66 -2.73
CA PHE A 200 -13.61 -13.44 -2.76
C PHE A 200 -13.38 -14.18 -1.44
N ASP A 201 -13.57 -13.53 -0.29
CA ASP A 201 -13.43 -14.17 1.03
C ASP A 201 -14.43 -15.31 1.21
N SER A 202 -15.70 -15.13 0.79
CA SER A 202 -16.70 -16.19 0.80
C SER A 202 -16.32 -17.35 -0.12
N MET A 203 -15.81 -17.07 -1.31
CA MET A 203 -15.36 -18.11 -2.24
C MET A 203 -14.12 -18.83 -1.74
N HIS A 204 -13.22 -18.11 -1.08
CA HIS A 204 -12.00 -18.66 -0.52
C HIS A 204 -12.30 -19.65 0.62
N GLU A 205 -13.27 -19.33 1.48
CA GLU A 205 -13.70 -20.23 2.56
C GLU A 205 -14.41 -21.47 2.00
N TRP A 206 -15.29 -21.29 1.00
CA TRP A 206 -15.91 -22.41 0.28
C TRP A 206 -14.87 -23.32 -0.39
N ILE A 207 -13.84 -22.75 -1.04
CA ILE A 207 -12.74 -23.51 -1.63
C ILE A 207 -12.02 -24.35 -0.57
N ARG A 208 -11.76 -23.78 0.62
CA ARG A 208 -11.12 -24.52 1.72
C ARG A 208 -11.97 -25.69 2.21
N GLU A 209 -13.27 -25.48 2.36
CA GLU A 209 -14.21 -26.54 2.76
C GLU A 209 -14.23 -27.68 1.73
N GLU A 210 -14.35 -27.37 0.44
CA GLU A 210 -14.35 -28.39 -0.62
C GLU A 210 -12.99 -29.09 -0.76
N LEU A 211 -11.88 -28.38 -0.56
CA LEU A 211 -10.55 -29.00 -0.52
C LEU A 211 -10.43 -29.97 0.64
N ASN A 212 -10.91 -29.60 1.83
CA ASN A 212 -10.90 -30.49 3.00
C ASN A 212 -11.81 -31.71 2.82
N ALA A 213 -12.97 -31.53 2.17
CA ALA A 213 -13.89 -32.61 1.85
C ALA A 213 -13.35 -33.56 0.78
N THR A 214 -12.57 -33.04 -0.18
CA THR A 214 -12.01 -33.84 -1.29
C THR A 214 -10.70 -34.52 -0.90
N PHE A 215 -9.80 -33.80 -0.25
CA PHE A 215 -8.47 -34.26 0.15
C PHE A 215 -8.46 -34.70 1.62
N THR A 216 -9.23 -35.74 1.91
CA THR A 216 -9.37 -36.27 3.27
C THR A 216 -8.12 -36.97 3.78
N LYS A 217 -8.04 -37.14 5.11
CA LYS A 217 -6.95 -37.89 5.76
C LYS A 217 -6.93 -39.35 5.30
N GLU A 218 -8.08 -39.95 5.07
CA GLU A 218 -8.25 -41.33 4.61
C GLU A 218 -7.71 -41.49 3.19
N LEU A 219 -8.01 -40.55 2.29
CA LEU A 219 -7.46 -40.53 0.94
C LEU A 219 -5.93 -40.41 0.99
N ARG A 220 -5.40 -39.55 1.86
CA ARG A 220 -3.94 -39.43 2.07
C ARG A 220 -3.33 -40.75 2.52
N ILE A 221 -3.95 -41.44 3.48
CA ILE A 221 -3.49 -42.74 3.96
C ILE A 221 -3.53 -43.80 2.85
N GLN A 222 -4.61 -43.86 2.07
CA GLN A 222 -4.73 -44.77 0.92
C GLN A 222 -3.63 -44.53 -0.12
N LEU A 223 -3.34 -43.26 -0.43
CA LEU A 223 -2.27 -42.90 -1.36
C LEU A 223 -0.87 -43.17 -0.79
N ASN A 224 -0.68 -43.03 0.52
CA ASN A 224 0.60 -43.28 1.19
C ASN A 224 0.87 -44.77 1.47
N ASN A 225 -0.17 -45.61 1.51
CA ASN A 225 -0.09 -47.05 1.72
C ASN A 225 0.04 -47.85 0.41
N GLN A 226 0.47 -47.19 -0.66
CA GLN A 226 0.91 -47.86 -1.89
C GLN A 226 2.04 -48.86 -1.56
N PRO A 227 2.12 -50.00 -2.27
CA PRO A 227 3.14 -51.01 -2.00
C PRO A 227 4.55 -50.41 -2.11
N ALA A 228 5.43 -50.81 -1.17
CA ALA A 228 6.80 -50.32 -1.00
C ALA A 228 7.74 -50.55 -2.20
N GLU A 229 7.24 -51.19 -3.25
CA GLU A 229 7.97 -51.56 -4.47
C GLU A 229 7.71 -50.60 -5.63
N THR A 230 6.84 -49.60 -5.46
CA THR A 230 6.61 -48.57 -6.47
C THR A 230 7.80 -47.62 -6.58
N THR A 231 8.22 -47.34 -7.81
CA THR A 231 9.28 -46.38 -8.12
C THR A 231 8.83 -44.93 -7.86
N MET A 232 9.78 -43.98 -7.81
CA MET A 232 9.47 -42.55 -7.63
C MET A 232 8.55 -42.04 -8.75
N GLU A 233 8.84 -42.41 -10.00
CA GLU A 233 8.07 -42.04 -11.19
C GLU A 233 6.66 -42.65 -11.18
N GLU A 234 6.50 -43.89 -10.75
CA GLU A 234 5.18 -44.51 -10.58
C GLU A 234 4.37 -43.81 -9.49
N THR A 235 5.00 -43.51 -8.34
CA THR A 235 4.36 -42.75 -7.25
C THR A 235 3.86 -41.40 -7.76
N LYS A 236 4.72 -40.63 -8.43
CA LYS A 236 4.33 -39.35 -9.05
C LYS A 236 3.19 -39.52 -10.05
N THR A 237 3.23 -40.56 -10.89
CA THR A 237 2.19 -40.81 -11.91
C THR A 237 0.83 -41.10 -11.27
N ILE A 238 0.81 -41.89 -10.20
CA ILE A 238 -0.41 -42.23 -9.47
C ILE A 238 -1.01 -40.98 -8.81
N PHE A 239 -0.18 -40.19 -8.13
CA PHE A 239 -0.60 -38.93 -7.54
C PHE A 239 -1.10 -37.96 -8.61
N SER A 240 -0.37 -37.77 -9.71
CA SER A 240 -0.76 -36.86 -10.80
C SER A 240 -2.11 -37.25 -11.39
N ARG A 241 -2.35 -38.55 -11.62
CA ARG A 241 -3.64 -39.03 -12.14
C ARG A 241 -4.78 -38.75 -11.16
N LYS A 242 -4.58 -38.99 -9.86
CA LYS A 242 -5.61 -38.80 -8.84
C LYS A 242 -5.91 -37.30 -8.60
N PHE A 243 -4.87 -36.47 -8.58
CA PHE A 243 -5.02 -35.03 -8.42
C PHE A 243 -5.61 -34.37 -9.67
N ALA A 244 -5.24 -34.78 -10.89
CA ALA A 244 -5.85 -34.26 -12.12
C ALA A 244 -7.36 -34.55 -12.18
N ALA A 245 -7.79 -35.74 -11.77
CA ALA A 245 -9.21 -36.07 -11.66
C ALA A 245 -9.93 -35.17 -10.64
N SER A 246 -9.32 -34.95 -9.48
CA SER A 246 -9.87 -34.12 -8.40
C SER A 246 -9.90 -32.64 -8.79
N GLU A 247 -8.86 -32.15 -9.47
CA GLU A 247 -8.77 -30.78 -9.99
C GLU A 247 -9.87 -30.49 -11.00
N LYS A 248 -10.13 -31.42 -11.92
CA LYS A 248 -11.23 -31.29 -12.88
C LYS A 248 -12.57 -31.18 -12.15
N THR A 249 -12.85 -32.08 -11.22
CA THR A 249 -14.11 -32.08 -10.44
C THR A 249 -14.26 -30.81 -9.59
N LEU A 250 -13.20 -30.37 -8.91
CA LEU A 250 -13.22 -29.15 -8.09
C LEU A 250 -13.39 -27.90 -8.96
N SER A 251 -12.77 -27.86 -10.12
CA SER A 251 -12.93 -26.76 -11.08
C SER A 251 -14.36 -26.67 -11.59
N GLU A 252 -14.98 -27.81 -11.96
CA GLU A 252 -16.38 -27.87 -12.38
C GLU A 252 -17.34 -27.43 -11.26
N LYS A 253 -17.11 -27.88 -10.03
CA LYS A 253 -17.87 -27.42 -8.85
C LYS A 253 -17.71 -25.93 -8.61
N LEU A 254 -16.48 -25.41 -8.67
CA LEU A 254 -16.20 -24.00 -8.49
C LEU A 254 -16.91 -23.15 -9.55
N GLN A 255 -16.87 -23.55 -10.82
CA GLN A 255 -17.57 -22.85 -11.89
C GLN A 255 -19.08 -22.80 -11.63
N LYS A 256 -19.68 -23.93 -11.22
CA LYS A 256 -21.09 -23.98 -10.86
C LYS A 256 -21.43 -23.04 -9.70
N GLU A 257 -20.58 -23.01 -8.67
CA GLU A 257 -20.79 -22.15 -7.50
C GLU A 257 -20.61 -20.66 -7.82
N LEU A 258 -19.59 -20.31 -8.59
CA LEU A 258 -19.35 -18.94 -9.07
C LEU A 258 -20.52 -18.44 -9.93
N LEU A 259 -21.10 -19.30 -10.75
CA LEU A 259 -22.30 -19.01 -11.53
C LEU A 259 -23.52 -18.82 -10.63
N ASN A 260 -23.75 -19.74 -9.68
CA ASN A 260 -24.88 -19.69 -8.74
C ASN A 260 -24.86 -18.41 -7.89
N LYS A 261 -23.68 -18.00 -7.40
CA LYS A 261 -23.51 -16.81 -6.56
C LYS A 261 -23.42 -15.50 -7.35
N GLY A 262 -23.45 -15.55 -8.68
CA GLY A 262 -23.38 -14.34 -9.51
C GLY A 262 -22.10 -13.53 -9.28
N VAL A 263 -20.97 -14.21 -9.10
CA VAL A 263 -19.70 -13.58 -8.70
C VAL A 263 -19.09 -12.79 -9.87
N ALA A 264 -18.46 -11.66 -9.58
CA ALA A 264 -17.79 -10.81 -10.59
C ALA A 264 -16.60 -11.53 -11.26
N ASN A 265 -16.34 -11.27 -12.55
CA ASN A 265 -15.29 -11.96 -13.32
C ASN A 265 -13.89 -11.85 -12.67
N ALA A 266 -13.52 -10.68 -12.15
CA ALA A 266 -12.24 -10.50 -11.47
C ALA A 266 -12.11 -11.38 -10.21
N VAL A 267 -13.22 -11.69 -9.53
CA VAL A 267 -13.23 -12.62 -8.39
C VAL A 267 -13.21 -14.07 -8.88
N ARG A 268 -13.85 -14.39 -10.01
CA ARG A 268 -13.78 -15.72 -10.64
C ARG A 268 -12.34 -16.11 -10.98
N GLU A 269 -11.64 -15.27 -11.73
CA GLU A 269 -10.25 -15.51 -12.13
C GLU A 269 -9.32 -15.69 -10.91
N ARG A 270 -9.49 -14.83 -9.89
CA ARG A 270 -8.74 -14.94 -8.63
C ARG A 270 -9.05 -16.24 -7.89
N SER A 271 -10.32 -16.63 -7.82
CA SER A 271 -10.75 -17.86 -7.14
C SER A 271 -10.24 -19.12 -7.84
N GLU A 272 -10.25 -19.13 -9.18
CA GLU A 272 -9.68 -20.22 -9.99
C GLU A 272 -8.16 -20.33 -9.80
N THR A 273 -7.46 -19.19 -9.82
CA THR A 273 -6.02 -19.14 -9.59
C THR A 273 -5.68 -19.64 -8.18
N PHE A 274 -6.46 -19.21 -7.19
CA PHE A 274 -6.31 -19.65 -5.81
C PHE A 274 -6.53 -21.16 -5.67
N LEU A 275 -7.61 -21.71 -6.23
CA LEU A 275 -7.89 -23.16 -6.22
C LEU A 275 -6.72 -23.96 -6.82
N LYS A 276 -6.26 -23.59 -8.01
CA LYS A 276 -5.12 -24.26 -8.68
C LYS A 276 -3.85 -24.20 -7.83
N GLY A 277 -3.56 -23.04 -7.24
CA GLY A 277 -2.43 -22.86 -6.33
C GLY A 277 -2.49 -23.78 -5.11
N GLN A 278 -3.67 -23.91 -4.48
CA GLN A 278 -3.86 -24.80 -3.33
C GLN A 278 -3.73 -26.28 -3.71
N ILE A 279 -4.36 -26.72 -4.81
CA ILE A 279 -4.26 -28.11 -5.29
C ILE A 279 -2.79 -28.47 -5.58
N SER A 280 -2.06 -27.60 -6.27
CA SER A 280 -0.63 -27.80 -6.55
C SER A 280 0.19 -27.92 -5.26
N SER A 281 -0.08 -27.06 -4.26
CA SER A 281 0.60 -27.13 -2.97
C SER A 281 0.33 -28.45 -2.24
N ILE A 282 -0.93 -28.90 -2.18
CA ILE A 282 -1.31 -30.18 -1.55
C ILE A 282 -0.67 -31.36 -2.31
N PHE A 283 -0.69 -31.34 -3.64
CA PHE A 283 -0.07 -32.36 -4.49
C PHE A 283 1.41 -32.54 -4.17
N HIS A 284 2.17 -31.44 -4.15
CA HIS A 284 3.59 -31.48 -3.83
C HIS A 284 3.84 -32.00 -2.42
N ALA A 285 3.12 -31.48 -1.42
CA ALA A 285 3.28 -31.89 -0.03
C ALA A 285 2.98 -33.38 0.18
N TRP A 286 1.91 -33.90 -0.43
CA TRP A 286 1.55 -35.30 -0.27
C TRP A 286 2.45 -36.24 -1.06
N THR A 287 2.89 -35.83 -2.24
CA THR A 287 3.83 -36.63 -3.06
C THR A 287 5.18 -36.74 -2.35
N GLU A 288 5.73 -35.65 -1.82
CA GLU A 288 6.95 -35.72 -1.00
C GLU A 288 6.76 -36.60 0.24
N SER A 289 5.63 -36.46 0.94
CA SER A 289 5.31 -37.29 2.10
C SER A 289 5.24 -38.79 1.74
N ALA A 290 4.69 -39.14 0.57
CA ALA A 290 4.61 -40.51 0.09
C ALA A 290 6.00 -41.06 -0.28
N LEU A 291 6.81 -40.27 -0.99
CA LEU A 291 8.19 -40.65 -1.34
C LEU A 291 9.05 -40.89 -0.10
N MET A 292 8.95 -40.02 0.90
CA MET A 292 9.65 -40.21 2.18
C MET A 292 9.17 -41.47 2.91
N ASN A 293 7.87 -41.76 2.90
CA ASN A 293 7.33 -42.95 3.55
C ASN A 293 7.75 -44.23 2.83
N ASN A 294 7.73 -44.22 1.49
CA ASN A 294 8.14 -45.36 0.66
C ASN A 294 9.63 -45.66 0.86
N GLU A 295 10.48 -44.63 0.85
CA GLU A 295 11.91 -44.78 1.16
C GLU A 295 12.12 -45.32 2.59
N ARG A 296 11.36 -44.83 3.57
CA ARG A 296 11.41 -45.35 4.94
C ARG A 296 11.00 -46.81 5.02
N GLN A 297 9.95 -47.23 4.33
CA GLN A 297 9.50 -48.63 4.29
C GLN A 297 10.54 -49.53 3.61
N ARG A 298 11.13 -49.06 2.50
CA ARG A 298 12.21 -49.74 1.80
C ARG A 298 13.44 -49.91 2.68
N LEU A 299 13.85 -48.85 3.38
CA LEU A 299 14.93 -48.92 4.37
C LEU A 299 14.60 -49.91 5.48
N ASN A 300 13.39 -49.87 6.05
CA ASN A 300 12.98 -50.82 7.08
C ASN A 300 12.98 -52.29 6.60
N LYS A 301 12.63 -52.54 5.33
CA LYS A 301 12.72 -53.86 4.71
C LYS A 301 14.18 -54.30 4.60
N LEU A 302 15.05 -53.44 4.10
CA LEU A 302 16.49 -53.68 4.01
C LEU A 302 17.16 -53.92 5.38
N VAL A 303 16.75 -53.19 6.43
CA VAL A 303 17.19 -53.41 7.83
C VAL A 303 16.79 -54.82 8.30
N LYS A 304 15.54 -55.23 8.05
CA LYS A 304 15.00 -56.50 8.53
C LYS A 304 15.58 -57.71 7.79
N GLU A 305 15.99 -57.52 6.54
CA GLU A 305 16.52 -58.58 5.68
C GLU A 305 18.05 -58.75 5.81
N ASP A 306 18.72 -57.97 6.67
CA ASP A 306 20.17 -58.02 6.99
C ASP A 306 21.06 -58.18 5.75
N THR A 307 20.81 -57.37 4.72
CA THR A 307 21.48 -57.46 3.43
C THR A 307 22.71 -56.54 3.37
N ASP A 308 23.80 -57.01 2.75
CA ASP A 308 24.97 -56.19 2.34
C ASP A 308 24.55 -54.93 1.55
N GLU A 309 23.39 -54.99 0.90
CA GLU A 309 22.78 -53.88 0.17
C GLU A 309 22.31 -52.75 1.09
N PHE A 310 21.85 -53.05 2.32
CA PHE A 310 21.52 -52.04 3.33
C PHE A 310 22.76 -51.25 3.75
N HIS A 311 23.88 -51.93 4.00
CA HIS A 311 25.17 -51.30 4.34
C HIS A 311 25.68 -50.42 3.19
N LYS A 312 25.72 -50.94 1.96
CA LYS A 312 26.14 -50.14 0.78
C LYS A 312 25.28 -48.89 0.58
N ARG A 313 23.99 -48.97 0.91
CA ARG A 313 23.03 -47.88 0.68
C ARG A 313 22.97 -46.88 1.83
N ILE A 314 23.21 -47.32 3.07
CA ILE A 314 23.56 -46.41 4.18
C ILE A 314 24.83 -45.66 3.81
N GLN A 315 25.88 -46.33 3.32
CA GLN A 315 27.11 -45.68 2.85
C GLN A 315 26.79 -44.64 1.77
N ALA A 316 26.03 -45.01 0.74
CA ALA A 316 25.67 -44.10 -0.36
C ALA A 316 24.75 -42.94 0.08
N THR A 317 23.85 -43.16 1.03
CA THR A 317 22.95 -42.12 1.57
C THR A 317 23.70 -41.20 2.52
N ILE A 318 24.60 -41.73 3.35
CA ILE A 318 25.54 -40.95 4.15
C ILE A 318 26.44 -40.13 3.22
N GLU A 319 26.91 -40.68 2.10
CA GLU A 319 27.70 -39.96 1.11
C GLU A 319 26.88 -38.88 0.38
N ALA A 320 25.61 -39.14 0.06
CA ALA A 320 24.72 -38.18 -0.59
C ALA A 320 24.25 -37.07 0.37
N ILE A 321 23.95 -37.40 1.63
CA ILE A 321 23.64 -36.42 2.69
C ILE A 321 24.89 -35.63 3.02
N ARG A 322 26.06 -36.27 3.17
CA ARG A 322 27.35 -35.58 3.30
C ARG A 322 27.55 -34.64 2.13
N LYS A 323 27.30 -35.05 0.88
CA LYS A 323 27.44 -34.21 -0.31
C LYS A 323 26.42 -33.06 -0.35
N LYS A 324 25.16 -33.27 0.04
CA LYS A 324 24.10 -32.26 0.03
C LYS A 324 24.24 -31.25 1.17
N GLU A 325 24.60 -31.71 2.37
CA GLU A 325 24.98 -30.86 3.50
C GLU A 325 26.28 -30.13 3.18
N TRP A 326 27.24 -30.77 2.50
CA TRP A 326 28.48 -30.17 1.98
C TRP A 326 28.22 -29.09 0.93
N ASP A 327 27.28 -29.28 0.01
CA ASP A 327 26.91 -28.27 -0.98
C ASP A 327 26.13 -27.10 -0.34
N LYS A 328 25.36 -27.36 0.73
CA LYS A 328 24.72 -26.33 1.55
C LYS A 328 25.70 -25.58 2.46
N LEU A 329 26.69 -26.26 3.02
CA LEU A 329 27.78 -25.68 3.82
C LEU A 329 28.72 -24.87 2.93
N LYS A 330 29.04 -25.35 1.72
CA LYS A 330 29.77 -24.60 0.67
C LYS A 330 29.11 -23.30 0.27
N THR A 331 27.77 -23.23 0.31
CA THR A 331 27.01 -22.03 -0.03
C THR A 331 26.82 -21.06 1.14
N LEU A 332 26.97 -21.53 2.39
CA LEU A 332 26.82 -20.72 3.61
C LEU A 332 28.16 -20.27 4.21
N VAL A 333 29.26 -20.98 3.95
CA VAL A 333 30.56 -20.72 4.58
C VAL A 333 31.69 -20.98 3.59
N PRO A 334 31.94 -20.08 2.62
CA PRO A 334 32.84 -20.36 1.49
C PRO A 334 34.34 -20.37 1.82
N LYS A 335 34.76 -20.23 3.09
CA LYS A 335 36.18 -20.15 3.46
C LYS A 335 36.66 -21.07 4.59
N ILE A 336 35.79 -21.72 5.35
CA ILE A 336 36.21 -22.53 6.51
C ILE A 336 36.41 -24.01 6.16
N ASP A 337 35.60 -24.56 5.25
CA ASP A 337 35.32 -26.00 5.29
C ASP A 337 36.40 -26.90 4.67
N ASP A 338 37.03 -26.49 3.57
CA ASP A 338 38.03 -27.35 2.90
C ASP A 338 39.35 -27.43 3.66
N GLN A 339 39.72 -26.42 4.46
CA GLN A 339 40.89 -26.49 5.34
C GLN A 339 40.57 -27.21 6.67
N PHE A 340 39.38 -26.95 7.23
CA PHE A 340 38.94 -27.52 8.50
C PHE A 340 38.74 -29.04 8.43
N LEU A 341 38.02 -29.52 7.42
CA LEU A 341 37.76 -30.95 7.26
C LEU A 341 38.96 -31.72 6.69
N ASN A 342 39.84 -31.08 5.90
CA ASN A 342 41.12 -31.70 5.53
C ASN A 342 42.09 -31.76 6.71
N ALA A 343 42.10 -30.79 7.63
CA ALA A 343 42.89 -30.85 8.85
C ALA A 343 42.39 -31.94 9.81
N ILE A 344 41.06 -32.11 9.95
CA ILE A 344 40.45 -33.19 10.73
C ILE A 344 40.75 -34.56 10.08
N LYS A 345 40.54 -34.71 8.77
CA LYS A 345 40.83 -35.97 8.06
C LYS A 345 42.31 -36.32 8.07
N GLN A 346 43.21 -35.37 7.84
CA GLN A 346 44.66 -35.61 7.86
C GLN A 346 45.19 -35.95 9.26
N ASN A 347 44.64 -35.36 10.33
CA ASN A 347 45.04 -35.71 11.69
C ASN A 347 44.48 -37.07 12.15
N ILE A 348 43.22 -37.38 11.79
CA ILE A 348 42.59 -38.68 12.12
C ILE A 348 43.27 -39.84 11.37
N ILE A 349 43.70 -39.63 10.12
CA ILE A 349 44.35 -40.67 9.31
C ILE A 349 45.78 -40.95 9.77
N ASN A 350 46.47 -40.00 10.41
CA ASN A 350 47.90 -40.10 10.72
C ASN A 350 48.24 -40.37 12.20
N THR A 351 47.28 -40.38 13.13
CA THR A 351 47.56 -40.60 14.56
C THR A 351 46.91 -41.87 15.09
N SER A 352 47.75 -42.83 15.50
CA SER A 352 47.33 -44.00 16.27
C SER A 352 46.92 -43.53 17.68
N ARG A 353 45.64 -43.77 18.02
CA ARG A 353 45.00 -43.54 19.34
C ARG A 353 45.36 -42.19 20.01
N LEU A 354 44.62 -41.15 19.68
CA LEU A 354 44.66 -39.87 20.41
C LEU A 354 44.12 -40.05 21.84
N SER A 355 44.84 -39.53 22.83
CA SER A 355 44.29 -39.41 24.19
C SER A 355 43.15 -38.38 24.22
N ALA A 356 42.28 -38.49 25.23
CA ALA A 356 41.16 -37.54 25.42
C ALA A 356 41.60 -36.08 25.50
N ASP A 357 42.73 -35.83 26.15
CA ASP A 357 43.29 -34.49 26.28
C ASP A 357 43.75 -33.95 24.91
N HIS A 358 44.36 -34.79 24.08
CA HIS A 358 44.82 -34.40 22.76
C HIS A 358 43.64 -34.16 21.80
N ALA A 359 42.64 -35.04 21.81
CA ALA A 359 41.40 -34.87 21.03
C ALA A 359 40.63 -33.61 21.47
N GLY A 360 40.56 -33.34 22.78
CA GLY A 360 39.98 -32.12 23.32
C GLY A 360 40.70 -30.87 22.86
N SER A 361 42.04 -30.85 22.89
CA SER A 361 42.84 -29.73 22.39
C SER A 361 42.66 -29.47 20.89
N ILE A 362 42.50 -30.53 20.09
CA ILE A 362 42.22 -30.43 18.65
C ILE A 362 40.85 -29.79 18.43
N PHE A 363 39.81 -30.23 19.15
CA PHE A 363 38.48 -29.62 19.09
C PHE A 363 38.49 -28.15 19.48
N ASP A 364 39.18 -27.81 20.58
CA ASP A 364 39.21 -26.43 21.07
C ASP A 364 39.88 -25.49 20.04
N LYS A 365 40.98 -25.93 19.41
CA LYS A 365 41.63 -25.18 18.32
C LYS A 365 40.70 -24.98 17.11
N ILE A 366 40.03 -26.05 16.70
CA ILE A 366 39.02 -26.07 15.64
C ILE A 366 37.88 -25.09 15.95
N TRP A 367 37.36 -25.14 17.17
CA TRP A 367 36.30 -24.25 17.63
C TRP A 367 36.74 -22.80 17.61
N ASP A 368 37.93 -22.52 18.12
CA ASP A 368 38.47 -21.17 18.24
C ASP A 368 38.81 -20.56 16.87
N GLU A 369 39.02 -21.39 15.83
CA GLU A 369 39.15 -20.94 14.43
C GLU A 369 37.79 -20.77 13.74
N ALA A 370 36.85 -21.70 13.92
CA ALA A 370 35.58 -21.73 13.19
C ALA A 370 34.49 -20.83 13.80
N TYR A 371 34.45 -20.68 15.13
CA TYR A 371 33.44 -19.86 15.81
C TYR A 371 33.55 -18.37 15.46
N PRO A 372 34.74 -17.72 15.43
CA PRO A 372 34.86 -16.31 15.03
C PRO A 372 34.41 -16.06 13.59
N LEU A 373 34.70 -17.00 12.68
CA LEU A 373 34.29 -16.90 11.28
C LEU A 373 32.78 -17.13 11.11
N THR A 374 32.20 -18.02 11.91
CA THR A 374 30.75 -18.17 12.00
C THR A 374 30.12 -16.92 12.57
N ALA A 375 30.69 -16.31 13.61
CA ALA A 375 30.22 -15.07 14.21
C ALA A 375 30.35 -13.86 13.28
N ALA A 376 31.36 -13.86 12.40
CA ALA A 376 31.52 -12.88 11.32
C ALA A 376 30.58 -13.15 10.12
N GLY A 377 29.80 -14.23 10.13
CA GLY A 377 28.91 -14.63 9.04
C GLY A 377 27.66 -13.76 8.89
N PHE A 378 27.42 -12.81 9.80
CA PHE A 378 26.34 -11.84 9.66
C PHE A 378 26.68 -10.80 8.60
N ASP A 379 26.25 -11.06 7.36
CA ASP A 379 26.39 -10.11 6.25
C ASP A 379 25.51 -8.87 6.50
N HIS A 380 26.07 -7.87 7.18
CA HIS A 380 25.36 -6.66 7.60
C HIS A 380 24.69 -5.94 6.42
N LYS A 381 25.35 -5.88 5.25
CA LYS A 381 24.82 -5.22 4.06
C LYS A 381 23.61 -5.97 3.51
N LYS A 382 23.73 -7.29 3.38
CA LYS A 382 22.63 -8.14 2.90
C LYS A 382 21.44 -8.10 3.84
N GLN A 383 21.67 -8.16 5.16
CA GLN A 383 20.58 -8.10 6.14
C GLN A 383 19.90 -6.74 6.18
N ALA A 384 20.65 -5.63 6.06
CA ALA A 384 20.06 -4.29 5.95
C ALA A 384 19.17 -4.16 4.68
N ASN A 385 19.60 -4.73 3.55
CA ASN A 385 18.80 -4.74 2.32
C ASN A 385 17.53 -5.59 2.45
N LEU A 386 17.62 -6.77 3.09
CA LEU A 386 16.45 -7.62 3.35
C LEU A 386 15.46 -6.93 4.28
N SER A 387 15.97 -6.26 5.31
CA SER A 387 15.20 -5.45 6.24
C SER A 387 14.44 -4.34 5.50
N LEU A 388 15.14 -3.60 4.62
CA LEU A 388 14.52 -2.56 3.80
C LEU A 388 13.44 -3.14 2.88
N GLY A 389 13.74 -4.23 2.17
CA GLY A 389 12.78 -4.86 1.26
C GLY A 389 11.51 -5.30 1.97
N PHE A 390 11.64 -5.85 3.18
CA PHE A 390 10.50 -6.21 4.02
C PHE A 390 9.70 -4.98 4.46
N VAL A 391 10.36 -3.98 5.06
CA VAL A 391 9.69 -2.77 5.56
C VAL A 391 9.01 -2.03 4.42
N TYR A 392 9.73 -1.79 3.32
CA TYR A 392 9.23 -1.05 2.16
C TYR A 392 8.00 -1.72 1.54
N LYS A 393 8.03 -3.04 1.34
CA LYS A 393 6.89 -3.79 0.78
C LYS A 393 5.63 -3.63 1.63
N ASN A 394 5.76 -3.71 2.96
CA ASN A 394 4.63 -3.56 3.87
C ASN A 394 4.19 -2.10 4.01
N TYR A 395 5.13 -1.15 4.00
CA TYR A 395 4.84 0.29 4.08
C TYR A 395 4.05 0.76 2.84
N HIS A 396 4.45 0.29 1.66
CA HIS A 396 3.80 0.58 0.38
C HIS A 396 2.34 0.07 0.30
N MET A 397 1.91 -0.83 1.20
CA MET A 397 0.50 -1.22 1.29
C MET A 397 -0.37 -0.08 1.84
N TYR A 398 0.20 0.80 2.67
CA TYR A 398 -0.53 1.84 3.40
C TYR A 398 -0.25 3.26 2.88
N GLU A 399 0.92 3.52 2.30
CA GLU A 399 1.26 4.81 1.70
C GLU A 399 2.00 4.60 0.37
N LYS A 400 1.38 5.04 -0.73
CA LYS A 400 1.92 4.91 -2.09
C LYS A 400 2.23 6.25 -2.74
N SER A 401 1.50 7.30 -2.37
CA SER A 401 1.50 8.57 -3.10
C SER A 401 2.75 9.41 -2.79
N HIS A 402 3.33 9.19 -1.61
CA HIS A 402 4.46 9.97 -1.08
C HIS A 402 5.67 9.09 -0.75
N LEU A 403 5.60 7.78 -0.98
CA LEU A 403 6.75 6.90 -0.73
C LEU A 403 7.83 7.18 -1.79
N PRO A 404 9.08 7.47 -1.39
CA PRO A 404 10.18 7.60 -2.35
C PRO A 404 10.46 6.26 -3.01
N ASP A 405 11.13 6.26 -4.16
CA ASP A 405 11.58 5.01 -4.77
C ASP A 405 12.50 4.27 -3.78
N MET A 406 12.39 2.94 -3.70
CA MET A 406 13.26 2.10 -2.90
C MET A 406 14.74 2.35 -3.23
N TRP A 407 15.06 2.64 -4.49
CA TRP A 407 16.42 2.95 -4.92
C TRP A 407 16.99 4.22 -4.26
N ASP A 408 16.14 5.18 -3.89
CA ASP A 408 16.55 6.41 -3.20
C ASP A 408 16.88 6.19 -1.71
N LEU A 409 16.52 5.02 -1.18
CA LEU A 409 16.76 4.61 0.21
C LEU A 409 18.05 3.81 0.34
N ILE A 410 18.46 3.07 -0.69
CA ILE A 410 19.63 2.18 -0.65
C ILE A 410 20.94 2.91 -0.29
N PRO A 411 21.27 4.09 -0.86
CA PRO A 411 22.46 4.82 -0.47
C PRO A 411 22.50 5.20 1.02
N LEU A 412 21.32 5.36 1.63
CA LEU A 412 21.18 5.73 3.04
C LEU A 412 21.31 4.53 3.97
N LEU A 413 21.11 3.31 3.45
CA LEU A 413 21.32 2.08 4.21
C LEU A 413 22.77 1.89 4.61
N CYS A 414 23.74 2.46 3.89
CA CYS A 414 25.16 2.38 4.24
C CYS A 414 25.46 2.92 5.66
N CYS A 415 24.63 3.85 6.17
CA CYS A 415 24.76 4.39 7.52
C CYS A 415 24.39 3.39 8.62
N ILE A 416 23.62 2.34 8.30
CA ILE A 416 23.13 1.35 9.28
C ILE A 416 24.23 0.33 9.65
N PRO A 417 24.94 -0.33 8.70
CA PRO A 417 26.07 -1.21 9.03
C PRO A 417 27.30 -0.49 9.60
N GLN A 418 27.65 0.69 9.07
CA GLN A 418 28.89 1.40 9.43
C GLN A 418 28.92 1.87 10.89
N SER A 419 27.74 2.08 11.50
CA SER A 419 27.62 2.47 12.91
C SER A 419 27.69 1.29 13.88
N VAL A 420 27.37 0.09 13.40
CA VAL A 420 27.39 -1.15 14.16
C VAL A 420 28.80 -1.67 14.39
N GLU A 421 29.67 -1.53 13.38
CA GLU A 421 31.07 -1.94 13.45
C GLU A 421 31.91 -1.04 14.36
N ALA A 422 31.46 0.20 14.61
CA ALA A 422 32.17 1.17 15.45
C ALA A 422 32.11 0.87 16.96
N GLN A 423 31.40 -0.19 17.39
CA GLN A 423 31.24 -0.67 18.78
C GLN A 423 30.80 0.34 19.87
N ASN A 424 30.62 1.63 19.54
CA ASN A 424 30.38 2.72 20.49
C ASN A 424 29.23 3.66 20.12
N ASP A 425 28.53 3.45 19.00
CA ASP A 425 27.46 4.38 18.59
C ASP A 425 26.18 4.10 19.39
N ASN A 426 25.83 5.03 20.28
CA ASN A 426 24.49 5.17 20.85
C ASN A 426 23.49 5.26 19.68
N ASP A 427 22.42 4.46 19.67
CA ASP A 427 21.37 4.46 18.63
C ASP A 427 20.92 5.88 18.22
N MET A 428 20.99 6.83 19.16
CA MET A 428 20.76 8.25 18.92
C MET A 428 21.64 8.86 17.81
N GLN A 429 22.93 8.54 17.74
CA GLN A 429 23.82 9.10 16.72
C GLN A 429 23.45 8.61 15.31
N ILE A 430 22.91 7.39 15.19
CA ILE A 430 22.46 6.84 13.92
C ILE A 430 21.19 7.55 13.47
N PHE A 431 20.24 7.73 14.38
CA PHE A 431 19.03 8.50 14.08
C PHE A 431 19.34 9.94 13.72
N GLU A 432 20.33 10.57 14.39
CA GLU A 432 20.81 11.90 14.04
C GLU A 432 21.50 11.93 12.67
N LYS A 433 22.33 10.93 12.32
CA LYS A 433 22.94 10.82 10.98
C LYS A 433 21.88 10.68 9.89
N ILE A 434 20.93 9.76 10.06
CA ILE A 434 19.82 9.57 9.11
C ILE A 434 19.00 10.85 8.99
N GLN A 435 18.74 11.53 10.11
CA GLN A 435 17.97 12.77 10.15
C GLN A 435 18.72 13.89 9.43
N ASN A 436 20.00 14.08 9.72
CA ASN A 436 20.83 15.11 9.09
C ASN A 436 20.94 14.89 7.58
N GLU A 437 21.09 13.65 7.14
CA GLU A 437 21.15 13.31 5.72
C GLU A 437 19.80 13.56 5.01
N CYS A 438 18.67 13.26 5.68
CA CYS A 438 17.35 13.64 5.18
C CYS A 438 17.16 15.17 5.10
N ILE A 439 17.61 15.91 6.12
CA ILE A 439 17.54 17.37 6.18
C ILE A 439 18.45 18.01 5.11
N LEU A 440 19.66 17.50 4.92
CA LEU A 440 20.60 18.01 3.91
C LEU A 440 20.00 17.92 2.51
N ARG A 441 19.28 16.84 2.20
CA ARG A 441 18.61 16.67 0.90
C ARG A 441 17.33 17.50 0.75
N MET A 442 16.85 18.13 1.82
CA MET A 442 15.73 19.07 1.77
C MET A 442 16.15 20.51 1.52
N SER A 443 17.44 20.85 1.57
CA SER A 443 17.87 22.25 1.41
C SER A 443 17.36 22.90 0.12
N ASP A 444 17.03 22.08 -0.87
CA ASP A 444 16.62 22.49 -2.20
C ASP A 444 15.08 22.56 -2.35
N HIS A 445 14.32 22.23 -1.30
CA HIS A 445 12.88 22.15 -1.34
C HIS A 445 12.21 22.87 -0.17
N SER A 446 11.19 23.68 -0.48
CA SER A 446 10.39 24.32 0.56
C SER A 446 9.56 23.26 1.32
N PRO A 447 9.57 23.24 2.66
CA PRO A 447 8.76 22.32 3.45
C PRO A 447 7.26 22.65 3.42
N ILE A 448 6.91 23.85 2.95
CA ILE A 448 5.54 24.33 2.78
C ILE A 448 5.34 24.71 1.31
N GLU A 449 4.16 24.40 0.77
CA GLU A 449 3.71 24.90 -0.52
C GLU A 449 2.46 25.77 -0.36
N GLU A 450 2.30 26.71 -1.29
CA GLU A 450 1.11 27.55 -1.35
C GLU A 450 -0.07 26.78 -1.93
N ILE A 451 -1.24 26.90 -1.31
CA ILE A 451 -2.49 26.41 -1.88
C ILE A 451 -3.04 27.51 -2.83
N PRO A 452 -3.42 27.18 -4.09
CA PRO A 452 -4.01 28.14 -5.01
C PRO A 452 -5.18 28.89 -4.39
N PHE A 453 -5.13 30.22 -4.45
CA PHE A 453 -5.90 31.12 -3.59
C PHE A 453 -7.30 31.41 -4.16
N LYS A 454 -8.37 31.03 -3.44
CA LYS A 454 -9.65 31.77 -3.46
C LYS A 454 -9.74 32.47 -2.10
N TYR A 455 -9.78 33.81 -2.11
CA TYR A 455 -9.80 34.62 -0.89
C TYR A 455 -11.06 34.29 -0.09
N ASP A 456 -10.88 33.81 1.14
CA ASP A 456 -12.00 33.56 2.05
C ASP A 456 -12.15 34.76 2.99
N ASN A 457 -13.14 35.61 2.70
CA ASN A 457 -13.46 36.79 3.52
C ASN A 457 -14.03 36.41 4.90
N THR A 458 -14.34 35.14 5.16
CA THR A 458 -15.06 34.72 6.36
C THR A 458 -14.15 34.33 7.52
N ALA A 459 -12.87 34.11 7.26
CA ALA A 459 -11.91 33.74 8.30
C ALA A 459 -11.47 34.99 9.09
N VAL A 460 -12.17 35.26 10.20
CA VAL A 460 -11.77 36.28 11.18
C VAL A 460 -10.79 35.65 12.16
N TYR A 461 -9.51 35.95 12.00
CA TYR A 461 -8.48 35.49 12.92
C TYR A 461 -8.39 36.42 14.11
N THR A 462 -8.18 35.86 15.28
CA THR A 462 -7.94 36.62 16.50
C THR A 462 -6.55 36.30 17.01
N ARG A 463 -5.99 37.16 17.87
CA ARG A 463 -4.74 36.88 18.57
C ARG A 463 -4.77 35.52 19.28
N ARG A 464 -5.93 35.20 19.86
CA ARG A 464 -6.21 33.90 20.47
C ARG A 464 -6.06 32.73 19.50
N THR A 465 -6.47 32.89 18.24
CA THR A 465 -6.31 31.85 17.20
C THR A 465 -4.82 31.56 16.93
N ILE A 466 -3.94 32.57 17.00
CA ILE A 466 -2.49 32.39 16.85
C ILE A 466 -1.90 31.71 18.10
N GLU A 467 -2.36 32.11 19.29
CA GLU A 467 -1.93 31.52 20.56
C GLU A 467 -2.36 30.04 20.71
N GLU A 468 -3.39 29.61 19.98
CA GLU A 468 -3.89 28.22 19.97
C GLU A 468 -3.14 27.30 18.97
N LEU A 469 -2.24 27.84 18.13
CA LEU A 469 -1.43 27.06 17.19
C LEU A 469 -0.37 26.23 17.93
N LYS A 470 -0.26 24.94 17.60
CA LYS A 470 0.67 23.98 18.22
C LYS A 470 1.94 23.77 17.42
N TYR A 471 1.86 23.86 16.10
CA TYR A 471 2.92 23.50 15.16
C TYR A 471 3.57 24.71 14.51
N VAL A 472 2.85 25.82 14.37
CA VAL A 472 3.44 27.09 13.96
C VAL A 472 3.82 27.88 15.22
N ASP A 473 5.06 28.36 15.30
CA ASP A 473 5.55 29.06 16.50
C ASP A 473 4.75 30.35 16.75
N ALA A 474 3.87 30.28 17.76
CA ALA A 474 2.99 31.36 18.15
C ALA A 474 3.78 32.61 18.56
N ASP A 475 4.93 32.47 19.23
CA ASP A 475 5.73 33.62 19.68
C ASP A 475 6.32 34.38 18.48
N THR A 476 6.86 33.65 17.51
CA THR A 476 7.37 34.21 16.25
C THR A 476 6.26 34.88 15.44
N LEU A 477 5.07 34.27 15.38
CA LEU A 477 3.92 34.88 14.70
C LEU A 477 3.41 36.13 15.43
N LEU A 478 3.31 36.09 16.76
CA LEU A 478 2.89 37.23 17.58
C LEU A 478 3.89 38.39 17.45
N MET A 479 5.19 38.11 17.33
CA MET A 479 6.20 39.13 17.04
C MET A 479 5.96 39.78 15.67
N ALA A 480 5.64 38.99 14.64
CA ALA A 480 5.27 39.52 13.32
C ALA A 480 3.99 40.36 13.38
N CYS A 481 2.99 39.90 14.16
CA CYS A 481 1.75 40.64 14.40
C CYS A 481 2.04 42.01 15.02
N ASN A 482 2.82 42.03 16.10
CA ASN A 482 3.20 43.25 16.81
C ASN A 482 3.97 44.21 15.90
N THR A 483 4.88 43.68 15.08
CA THR A 483 5.65 44.47 14.10
C THR A 483 4.74 45.10 13.06
N TYR A 484 3.72 44.38 12.57
CA TYR A 484 2.75 44.94 11.63
C TYR A 484 1.89 46.03 12.26
N HIS A 485 1.34 45.79 13.47
CA HIS A 485 0.47 46.75 14.14
C HIS A 485 1.20 47.99 14.66
N GLN A 486 2.49 47.89 15.03
CA GLN A 486 3.31 49.07 15.34
C GLN A 486 3.43 50.01 14.13
N ASN A 487 3.37 49.47 12.91
CA ASN A 487 3.46 50.23 11.67
C ASN A 487 2.08 50.70 11.13
N ARG A 488 0.97 50.18 11.65
CA ARG A 488 -0.39 50.52 11.21
C ARG A 488 -1.32 50.64 12.42
N MET A 489 -1.76 51.86 12.74
CA MET A 489 -2.65 52.18 13.87
C MET A 489 -4.08 51.63 13.72
N THR A 490 -4.23 50.34 13.47
CA THR A 490 -5.50 49.66 13.34
C THR A 490 -5.38 48.25 13.92
N GLU A 491 -6.25 47.90 14.87
CA GLU A 491 -6.41 46.54 15.41
C GLU A 491 -7.22 45.61 14.49
N ILE A 492 -7.66 46.10 13.33
CA ILE A 492 -8.52 45.34 12.42
C ILE A 492 -7.67 44.36 11.61
N TRP A 493 -8.01 43.08 11.71
CA TRP A 493 -7.39 41.97 10.97
C TRP A 493 -7.79 42.06 9.51
N SER A 494 -7.03 42.83 8.72
CA SER A 494 -7.30 43.10 7.32
C SER A 494 -6.71 42.03 6.38
N ARG A 495 -7.15 42.05 5.12
CA ARG A 495 -6.52 41.26 4.03
C ARG A 495 -5.00 41.41 4.00
N GLU A 496 -4.52 42.64 4.18
CA GLU A 496 -3.11 42.97 4.08
C GLU A 496 -2.33 42.42 5.27
N PHE A 497 -2.94 42.36 6.46
CA PHE A 497 -2.36 41.70 7.62
C PHE A 497 -2.19 40.19 7.37
N HIS A 498 -3.21 39.56 6.79
CA HIS A 498 -3.16 38.15 6.43
C HIS A 498 -2.04 37.85 5.42
N LEU A 499 -1.96 38.65 4.35
CA LEU A 499 -0.89 38.53 3.36
C LEU A 499 0.50 38.78 3.98
N HIS A 500 0.60 39.70 4.95
CA HIS A 500 1.84 39.95 5.68
C HIS A 500 2.28 38.72 6.50
N LEU A 501 1.39 38.11 7.28
CA LEU A 501 1.72 36.90 8.04
C LEU A 501 2.05 35.72 7.12
N ARG A 502 1.29 35.52 6.04
CA ARG A 502 1.57 34.51 5.02
C ARG A 502 2.96 34.70 4.41
N GLN A 503 3.28 35.92 3.98
CA GLN A 503 4.59 36.23 3.42
C GLN A 503 5.70 36.11 4.46
N PHE A 504 5.44 36.44 5.72
CA PHE A 504 6.39 36.28 6.82
C PHE A 504 6.72 34.81 7.05
N ILE A 505 5.72 33.92 7.09
CA ILE A 505 5.90 32.47 7.19
C ILE A 505 6.72 31.96 5.99
N LEU A 506 6.32 32.31 4.77
CA LEU A 506 7.03 31.91 3.54
C LEU A 506 8.47 32.42 3.51
N ASN A 507 8.71 33.67 3.89
CA ASN A 507 10.05 34.26 3.93
C ASN A 507 10.91 33.60 4.99
N LYS A 508 10.40 33.38 6.21
CA LYS A 508 11.16 32.71 7.26
C LYS A 508 11.52 31.26 6.91
N ILE A 509 10.64 30.59 6.17
CA ILE A 509 10.84 29.20 5.73
C ILE A 509 11.76 29.12 4.50
N SER A 510 11.69 30.11 3.60
CA SER A 510 12.52 30.15 2.38
C SER A 510 13.90 30.79 2.58
N ALA A 511 14.08 31.67 3.57
CA ALA A 511 15.29 32.50 3.71
C ALA A 511 16.58 31.76 4.12
N LYS A 512 16.66 30.43 4.03
CA LYS A 512 17.88 29.69 4.37
C LYS A 512 18.06 28.39 3.58
N SER A 513 18.58 28.49 2.35
CA SER A 513 19.14 27.31 1.64
C SER A 513 20.67 27.30 1.54
N SER A 514 21.38 28.43 1.69
CA SER A 514 22.85 28.44 1.44
C SER A 514 23.77 28.41 2.67
N HIS A 515 23.30 28.78 3.88
CA HIS A 515 24.14 28.85 5.10
C HIS A 515 23.51 28.20 6.37
N CYS A 516 22.49 27.35 6.20
CA CYS A 516 21.64 26.88 7.31
C CYS A 516 22.19 25.73 8.16
N ALA A 517 23.25 25.03 7.73
CA ALA A 517 23.73 23.85 8.48
C ALA A 517 24.26 24.18 9.89
N GLN A 518 24.55 25.46 10.21
CA GLN A 518 25.12 25.85 11.51
C GLN A 518 24.29 26.85 12.33
N SER A 519 23.30 27.52 11.74
CA SER A 519 22.55 28.57 12.44
C SER A 519 21.09 28.14 12.65
N GLY A 520 20.77 27.72 13.88
CA GLY A 520 19.58 27.01 14.36
C GLY A 520 18.17 27.57 14.06
N ILE A 521 17.99 28.39 13.04
CA ILE A 521 16.72 28.98 12.59
C ILE A 521 15.82 27.95 11.88
N GLY A 522 16.38 26.84 11.38
CA GLY A 522 15.58 25.67 10.97
C GLY A 522 14.83 24.99 12.13
N LYS A 523 15.02 25.43 13.39
CA LYS A 523 14.28 24.94 14.56
C LYS A 523 12.98 25.71 14.84
N GLU A 524 12.74 26.85 14.21
CA GLU A 524 11.81 27.86 14.79
C GLU A 524 10.39 27.89 14.19
N LEU A 525 10.10 27.31 13.01
CA LEU A 525 8.77 27.51 12.38
C LEU A 525 7.95 26.26 12.09
N LEU A 526 8.60 25.11 11.96
CA LEU A 526 7.93 23.81 12.08
C LEU A 526 8.79 22.95 13.01
N PRO A 527 8.20 22.33 14.03
CA PRO A 527 8.93 21.46 14.91
C PRO A 527 9.08 20.08 14.24
N VAL A 528 9.66 20.04 13.04
CA VAL A 528 10.02 18.83 12.28
C VAL A 528 10.75 17.87 13.19
N ARG A 529 11.73 18.40 13.90
CA ARG A 529 12.53 17.67 14.89
C ARG A 529 11.68 17.14 16.02
N LYS A 530 10.82 17.96 16.65
CA LYS A 530 9.93 17.51 17.73
C LYS A 530 8.96 16.44 17.25
N SER A 531 8.45 16.57 16.04
CA SER A 531 7.51 15.64 15.39
C SER A 531 8.19 14.30 15.15
N LEU A 532 9.42 14.32 14.62
CA LEU A 532 10.26 13.14 14.47
C LEU A 532 10.65 12.54 15.82
N ASP A 533 10.94 13.36 16.82
CA ASP A 533 11.27 12.91 18.18
C ASP A 533 10.06 12.25 18.86
N GLU A 534 8.85 12.78 18.67
CA GLU A 534 7.59 12.19 19.15
C GLU A 534 7.24 10.90 18.42
N LEU A 535 7.45 10.85 17.11
CA LEU A 535 7.33 9.64 16.31
C LEU A 535 8.32 8.57 16.80
N LEU A 536 9.59 8.94 16.97
CA LEU A 536 10.65 8.08 17.52
C LEU A 536 10.32 7.59 18.92
N LYS A 537 9.84 8.48 19.80
CA LYS A 537 9.37 8.12 21.14
C LYS A 537 8.20 7.15 21.08
N THR A 538 7.28 7.32 20.14
CA THR A 538 6.10 6.46 19.99
C THR A 538 6.49 5.08 19.45
N ILE A 539 7.37 5.04 18.44
CA ILE A 539 7.96 3.80 17.90
C ILE A 539 8.70 3.08 19.03
N LYS A 540 9.61 3.76 19.72
CA LYS A 540 10.36 3.20 20.86
C LYS A 540 9.42 2.72 21.96
N LYS A 541 8.44 3.51 22.37
CA LYS A 541 7.49 3.16 23.43
C LYS A 541 6.69 1.91 23.07
N LYS A 542 6.21 1.77 21.83
CA LYS A 542 5.48 0.57 21.39
C LYS A 542 6.39 -0.65 21.25
N VAL A 543 7.55 -0.47 20.63
CA VAL A 543 8.58 -1.51 20.49
C VAL A 543 9.04 -2.03 21.86
N ILE A 544 9.31 -1.13 22.82
CA ILE A 544 9.83 -1.48 24.15
C ILE A 544 8.71 -1.98 25.09
N LEU A 545 7.49 -1.43 25.03
CA LEU A 545 6.38 -1.92 25.89
C LEU A 545 5.92 -3.34 25.51
N GLU A 546 6.13 -3.78 24.27
CA GLU A 546 5.91 -5.17 23.87
C GLU A 546 7.04 -6.13 24.34
N GLU A 547 8.23 -5.61 24.70
CA GLU A 547 9.33 -6.41 25.27
C GLU A 547 9.07 -6.87 26.71
N ALA A 548 8.11 -6.25 27.43
CA ALA A 548 7.87 -6.49 28.85
C ALA A 548 6.89 -7.64 29.19
N GLY A 549 6.22 -8.25 28.20
CA GLY A 549 5.17 -9.26 28.48
C GLY A 549 5.07 -10.45 27.53
N ALA A 550 5.38 -10.28 26.25
CA ALA A 550 5.53 -11.37 25.28
C ALA A 550 6.15 -10.76 24.04
N ARG A 551 7.47 -10.92 23.85
CA ARG A 551 8.16 -10.36 22.68
C ARG A 551 7.46 -10.86 21.41
N PRO A 552 6.88 -9.99 20.58
CA PRO A 552 6.29 -10.40 19.33
C PRO A 552 7.41 -10.96 18.46
N GLN A 553 7.35 -12.26 18.16
CA GLN A 553 8.34 -12.93 17.29
C GLN A 553 8.36 -12.37 15.85
N LYS A 554 7.44 -11.46 15.49
CA LYS A 554 7.33 -10.85 14.18
C LYS A 554 6.82 -9.42 14.32
N VAL A 555 7.49 -8.50 13.63
CA VAL A 555 6.92 -7.19 13.33
C VAL A 555 5.69 -7.43 12.46
N ASP A 556 4.51 -7.21 13.03
CA ASP A 556 3.25 -7.31 12.33
C ASP A 556 3.08 -6.09 11.41
N THR A 557 2.43 -6.30 10.27
CA THR A 557 1.89 -5.27 9.39
C THR A 557 1.11 -4.18 10.14
N GLU A 558 0.51 -4.51 11.29
CA GLU A 558 -0.16 -3.56 12.17
C GLU A 558 0.77 -2.49 12.77
N LEU A 559 2.04 -2.79 13.08
CA LEU A 559 2.99 -1.76 13.55
C LEU A 559 3.26 -0.74 12.43
N VAL A 560 3.49 -1.22 11.21
CA VAL A 560 3.74 -0.38 10.04
C VAL A 560 2.52 0.50 9.74
N LYS A 561 1.33 -0.10 9.69
CA LYS A 561 0.05 0.61 9.51
C LYS A 561 -0.16 1.68 10.56
N HIS A 562 0.12 1.38 11.82
CA HIS A 562 -0.04 2.32 12.91
C HIS A 562 0.90 3.52 12.77
N ILE A 563 2.16 3.29 12.43
CA ILE A 563 3.16 4.35 12.22
C ILE A 563 2.76 5.24 11.04
N VAL A 564 2.31 4.65 9.92
CA VAL A 564 1.77 5.41 8.78
C VAL A 564 0.58 6.27 9.21
N GLY A 565 -0.33 5.72 10.02
CA GLY A 565 -1.46 6.45 10.60
C GLY A 565 -1.03 7.63 11.48
N ILE A 566 0.03 7.49 12.27
CA ILE A 566 0.59 8.59 13.08
C ILE A 566 1.09 9.72 12.18
N ILE A 567 1.88 9.40 11.15
CA ILE A 567 2.42 10.41 10.23
C ILE A 567 1.29 11.14 9.51
N PHE A 568 0.29 10.39 9.02
CA PHE A 568 -0.86 10.97 8.35
C PHE A 568 -1.65 11.91 9.26
N ASN A 569 -1.96 11.49 10.49
CA ASN A 569 -2.68 12.32 11.45
C ASN A 569 -1.86 13.57 11.80
N HIS A 570 -0.56 13.43 11.97
CA HIS A 570 0.34 14.54 12.28
C HIS A 570 0.38 15.57 11.16
N CYS A 571 0.57 15.14 9.91
CA CYS A 571 0.57 16.03 8.75
C CYS A 571 -0.81 16.68 8.55
N LYS A 572 -1.90 15.97 8.85
CA LYS A 572 -3.25 16.54 8.84
C LYS A 572 -3.39 17.65 9.88
N GLU A 573 -2.89 17.47 11.10
CA GLU A 573 -2.94 18.51 12.13
C GLU A 573 -2.13 19.73 11.75
N ILE A 574 -0.91 19.56 11.22
CA ILE A 574 -0.10 20.66 10.69
C ILE A 574 -0.84 21.37 9.56
N ASN A 575 -1.41 20.62 8.60
CA ASN A 575 -2.15 21.21 7.48
C ASN A 575 -3.38 21.98 7.94
N ASN A 576 -4.07 21.56 9.00
CA ASN A 576 -5.18 22.32 9.55
C ASN A 576 -4.72 23.68 10.10
N GLU A 577 -3.54 23.75 10.73
CA GLU A 577 -2.96 25.02 11.20
C GLU A 577 -2.43 25.88 10.04
N LEU A 578 -1.87 25.27 9.00
CA LEU A 578 -1.34 25.97 7.83
C LEU A 578 -2.43 26.44 6.86
N ASP A 579 -3.56 25.73 6.77
CA ASP A 579 -4.67 26.07 5.86
C ASP A 579 -5.27 27.45 6.20
N VAL A 580 -5.18 27.84 7.47
CA VAL A 580 -5.45 29.20 7.94
C VAL A 580 -4.73 30.21 7.07
N PHE A 581 -3.46 29.98 6.75
CA PHE A 581 -2.61 30.86 5.93
C PHE A 581 -2.63 30.53 4.43
N LYS A 582 -3.51 29.61 4.00
CA LYS A 582 -3.52 29.01 2.66
C LYS A 582 -2.17 28.41 2.27
N LEU A 583 -1.62 27.69 3.23
CA LEU A 583 -0.37 26.94 3.15
C LEU A 583 -0.67 25.47 3.44
N THR A 584 0.13 24.57 2.90
CA THR A 584 0.11 23.14 3.26
C THR A 584 1.53 22.63 3.33
N VAL A 585 1.74 21.57 4.10
CA VAL A 585 2.96 20.78 4.05
C VAL A 585 3.20 20.35 2.61
N SER A 586 4.41 20.59 2.10
CA SER A 586 4.76 20.25 0.72
C SER A 586 4.83 18.74 0.53
N ARG A 587 4.57 18.31 -0.70
CA ARG A 587 4.66 16.88 -1.06
C ARG A 587 6.06 16.31 -0.77
N GLN A 588 7.11 17.11 -1.00
CA GLN A 588 8.50 16.73 -0.78
C GLN A 588 8.79 16.52 0.72
N TYR A 589 8.24 17.39 1.57
CA TYR A 589 8.38 17.26 3.01
C TYR A 589 7.67 16.00 3.52
N LEU A 590 6.45 15.75 3.06
CA LEU A 590 5.72 14.54 3.42
C LEU A 590 6.47 13.28 2.98
N ALA A 591 7.00 13.26 1.75
CA ALA A 591 7.81 12.16 1.26
C ALA A 591 9.07 11.92 2.09
N MET A 592 9.70 12.99 2.60
CA MET A 592 10.85 12.92 3.48
C MET A 592 10.51 12.36 4.87
N MET A 593 9.35 12.69 5.44
CA MET A 593 8.86 12.06 6.68
C MET A 593 8.68 10.54 6.51
N HIS A 594 8.09 10.11 5.38
CA HIS A 594 7.94 8.68 5.06
C HIS A 594 9.30 8.01 4.85
N LYS A 595 10.21 8.65 4.11
CA LYS A 595 11.59 8.20 3.88
C LYS A 595 12.32 7.93 5.20
N TYR A 596 12.29 8.90 6.11
CA TYR A 596 12.92 8.79 7.43
C TYR A 596 12.34 7.64 8.25
N THR A 597 11.01 7.52 8.23
CA THR A 597 10.28 6.46 8.94
C THR A 597 10.66 5.06 8.44
N VAL A 598 10.73 4.88 7.11
CA VAL A 598 11.14 3.61 6.52
C VAL A 598 12.56 3.24 6.96
N LEU A 599 13.48 4.20 7.02
CA LEU A 599 14.86 3.97 7.48
C LEU A 599 14.91 3.60 8.97
N ILE A 600 14.13 4.26 9.83
CA ILE A 600 14.01 3.89 11.25
C ILE A 600 13.52 2.46 11.40
N LEU A 601 12.43 2.11 10.72
CA LEU A 601 11.85 0.78 10.78
C LEU A 601 12.80 -0.28 10.22
N THR A 602 13.56 0.08 9.17
CA THR A 602 14.59 -0.78 8.59
C THR A 602 15.71 -1.05 9.59
N LYS A 603 16.22 -0.01 10.27
CA LYS A 603 17.22 -0.18 11.34
C LYS A 603 16.66 -1.05 12.46
N PHE A 604 15.44 -0.79 12.92
CA PHE A 604 14.81 -1.58 13.95
C PHE A 604 14.75 -3.07 13.58
N TYR A 605 14.30 -3.40 12.36
CA TYR A 605 14.22 -4.79 11.90
C TYR A 605 15.60 -5.43 11.75
N TYR A 606 16.58 -4.67 11.27
CA TYR A 606 17.97 -5.09 11.21
C TYR A 606 18.55 -5.42 12.60
N ASP A 607 18.28 -4.58 13.60
CA ASP A 607 18.75 -4.79 14.97
C ASP A 607 18.12 -6.05 15.58
N GLU A 608 16.84 -6.32 15.31
CA GLU A 608 16.17 -7.55 15.72
C GLU A 608 16.76 -8.80 15.06
N GLN A 609 17.05 -8.74 13.75
CA GLN A 609 17.74 -9.83 13.06
C GLN A 609 19.13 -10.10 13.66
N ARG A 610 19.86 -9.03 13.98
CA ARG A 610 21.18 -9.13 14.62
C ARG A 610 21.09 -9.73 16.01
N ARG A 611 20.18 -9.26 16.86
CA ARG A 611 19.95 -9.82 18.21
C ARG A 611 19.56 -11.29 18.14
N SER A 612 18.69 -11.68 17.21
CA SER A 612 18.31 -13.08 17.00
C SER A 612 19.50 -13.93 16.58
N TYR A 613 20.39 -13.37 15.77
CA TYR A 613 21.62 -14.04 15.36
C TYR A 613 22.60 -14.17 16.52
N ASP A 614 22.81 -13.12 17.31
CA ASP A 614 23.67 -13.11 18.51
C ASP A 614 23.15 -14.08 19.59
N ASP A 615 21.84 -14.18 19.78
CA ASP A 615 21.20 -15.18 20.65
C ASP A 615 21.43 -16.61 20.14
N THR A 616 21.35 -16.81 18.82
CA THR A 616 21.67 -18.10 18.20
C THR A 616 23.15 -18.45 18.39
N LEU A 617 24.06 -17.50 18.20
CA LEU A 617 25.50 -17.68 18.45
C LEU A 617 25.79 -17.97 19.93
N SER A 618 25.05 -17.35 20.84
CA SER A 618 25.18 -17.58 22.28
C SER A 618 24.76 -19.01 22.63
N LYS A 619 23.62 -19.48 22.12
CA LYS A 619 23.16 -20.87 22.27
C LYS A 619 24.13 -21.88 21.64
N VAL A 620 24.74 -21.54 20.51
CA VAL A 620 25.79 -22.37 19.89
C VAL A 620 27.02 -22.42 20.81
N ARG A 621 27.42 -21.30 21.40
CA ARG A 621 28.53 -21.23 22.36
C ARG A 621 28.27 -22.04 23.63
N GLU A 622 27.06 -21.96 24.18
CA GLU A 622 26.63 -22.77 25.33
C GLU A 622 26.69 -24.27 25.07
N LYS A 623 26.54 -24.70 23.80
CA LYS A 623 26.66 -26.11 23.39
C LYS A 623 28.10 -26.58 23.19
N LYS A 624 29.11 -25.68 23.20
CA LYS A 624 30.54 -26.04 23.04
C LYS A 624 30.95 -27.23 23.93
N PRO A 625 30.63 -27.29 25.24
CA PRO A 625 31.03 -28.41 26.09
C PRO A 625 30.44 -29.75 25.66
N GLY A 626 29.16 -29.77 25.24
CA GLY A 626 28.48 -30.98 24.79
C GLY A 626 29.03 -31.50 23.46
N TRP A 627 29.29 -30.61 22.51
CA TRP A 627 29.92 -30.98 21.24
C TRP A 627 31.36 -31.42 21.40
N ARG A 628 32.11 -30.80 22.32
CA ARG A 628 33.45 -31.23 22.71
C ARG A 628 33.44 -32.66 23.27
N ALA A 629 32.53 -32.96 24.20
CA ALA A 629 32.39 -34.30 24.77
C ALA A 629 32.02 -35.34 23.72
N TYR A 630 31.09 -35.01 22.82
CA TYR A 630 30.70 -35.87 21.70
C TYR A 630 31.86 -36.14 20.74
N PHE A 631 32.64 -35.11 20.36
CA PHE A 631 33.80 -35.25 19.49
C PHE A 631 34.87 -36.15 20.09
N ILE A 632 35.17 -35.97 21.39
CA ILE A 632 36.12 -36.82 22.12
C ILE A 632 35.65 -38.29 22.10
N ALA A 633 34.38 -38.54 22.42
CA ALA A 633 33.80 -39.89 22.40
C ALA A 633 33.83 -40.54 21.01
N MET A 634 33.79 -39.75 19.94
CA MET A 634 33.89 -40.25 18.57
C MET A 634 35.30 -40.69 18.17
N ILE A 635 36.34 -40.04 18.71
CA ILE A 635 37.74 -40.28 18.36
C ILE A 635 38.36 -41.36 19.23
N ILE A 636 37.99 -41.40 20.51
CA ILE A 636 38.39 -42.46 21.43
C ILE A 636 37.38 -43.60 21.28
N GLN A 637 37.54 -44.39 20.22
CA GLN A 637 36.90 -45.70 20.17
C GLN A 637 37.65 -46.61 21.17
N ASP A 638 36.93 -47.19 22.13
CA ASP A 638 37.46 -48.29 22.96
C ASP A 638 37.96 -49.46 22.09
#